data_AF-A0A3C0BYE9-F1
#
_entry.id   AF-A0A3C0BYE9-F1
#
_cell.length_a   1.000
_cell.length_b   1.000
_cell.length_c   1.000
_cell.angle_alpha   90.00
_cell.angle_beta   90.00
_cell.angle_gamma   90.00
#
_symmetry.space_group_name_H-M   'P 1'
#
loop_
_entity.id
_entity.type
_entity.pdbx_description
1 polymer ?
#
loop_
_entity_poly.entity_id
_entity_poly.type
_entity_poly.pdbx_seq_one_letter_code
_entity_poly.pdbx_strand_id
1 'polypeptide(L)'
;MSIKNSDRLIFAVDVPEVEQAKDLVTQLGPSVDFFKIGMELMMTGDYFELLDWLVERDKKVFVDLKLFDVPATVSKAIKRLSKRGAYFTTIHGNQSMMEAAASEKGDLKVLAVTALTSLDRG
;
A
#
# COMPACT_ATOMS: atom_id res chain seq x y z
N MET A 1 1.54 -17.06 16.89
CA MET A 1 2.62 -16.42 16.11
C MET A 1 2.85 -15.04 16.72
N SER A 2 4.08 -14.69 17.11
CA SER A 2 4.38 -13.36 17.66
C SER A 2 4.81 -12.43 16.52
N ILE A 3 4.19 -11.25 16.43
CA ILE A 3 4.58 -10.20 15.47
C ILE A 3 5.76 -9.44 16.09
N LYS A 4 6.88 -9.35 15.36
CA LYS A 4 8.05 -8.55 15.78
C LYS A 4 7.63 -7.11 16.06
N ASN A 5 8.17 -6.47 17.09
CA ASN A 5 7.79 -5.10 17.43
C ASN A 5 7.98 -4.10 16.27
N SER A 6 9.05 -4.25 15.49
CA SER A 6 9.31 -3.42 14.30
C SER A 6 8.26 -3.58 13.20
N ASP A 7 7.52 -4.68 13.18
CA ASP A 7 6.45 -4.96 12.22
C ASP A 7 5.06 -4.51 12.70
N ARG A 8 4.94 -4.05 13.95
CA ARG A 8 3.66 -3.62 14.55
C ARG A 8 3.29 -2.18 14.21
N LEU A 9 4.29 -1.36 13.87
CA LEU A 9 4.09 0.00 13.42
C LEU A 9 4.13 0.04 11.89
N ILE A 10 3.04 0.53 11.28
CA ILE A 10 3.05 0.94 9.88
C ILE A 10 2.98 2.46 9.88
N PHE A 11 4.05 3.11 9.43
CA PHE A 11 4.12 4.56 9.37
C PHE A 11 3.46 5.07 8.09
N ALA A 12 2.49 5.97 8.22
CA ALA A 12 1.84 6.63 7.10
C ALA A 12 2.73 7.76 6.57
N VAL A 13 3.16 7.66 5.32
CA VAL A 13 3.97 8.68 4.64
C VAL A 13 3.01 9.63 3.91
N ASP A 14 2.39 10.51 4.68
CA ASP A 14 1.39 11.46 4.20
C ASP A 14 2.05 12.85 4.03
N VAL A 15 2.82 12.99 2.95
CA VAL A 15 3.49 14.24 2.52
C VAL A 15 3.23 14.46 1.03
N PRO A 16 3.25 15.72 0.55
CA PRO A 16 2.84 16.02 -0.81
C PRO A 16 3.88 15.59 -1.86
N GLU A 17 5.18 15.57 -1.52
CA GLU A 17 6.26 15.32 -2.48
C GLU A 17 7.08 14.06 -2.17
N VAL A 18 7.54 13.37 -3.22
CA VAL A 18 8.34 12.13 -3.10
C VAL A 18 9.68 12.37 -2.39
N GLU A 19 10.33 13.51 -2.60
CA GLU A 19 11.59 13.81 -1.92
C GLU A 19 11.39 13.97 -0.41
N GLN A 20 10.30 14.60 0.02
CA GLN A 20 9.94 14.69 1.44
C GLN A 20 9.65 13.31 2.03
N ALA A 21 9.04 12.40 1.25
CA ALA A 21 8.83 11.03 1.67
C ALA A 21 10.16 10.29 1.89
N LYS A 22 11.13 10.45 0.98
CA LYS A 22 12.47 9.88 1.11
C LYS A 22 13.23 10.46 2.31
N ASP A 23 13.13 11.76 2.55
CA ASP A 23 13.71 12.43 3.71
C ASP A 23 13.16 11.87 5.03
N LEU A 24 11.84 11.71 5.14
CA LEU A 24 11.19 11.12 6.32
C LEU A 24 11.62 9.68 6.55
N VAL A 25 11.65 8.85 5.51
CA VAL A 25 12.10 7.45 5.62
C VAL A 25 13.56 7.38 6.08
N THR A 26 14.41 8.27 5.55
CA THR A 26 15.83 8.35 5.91
C THR A 26 16.00 8.79 7.37
N GLN A 27 15.22 9.77 7.82
CA GLN A 27 15.22 10.26 9.21
C GLN A 27 14.76 9.17 10.19
N LEU A 28 13.73 8.39 9.84
CA LEU A 28 13.23 7.29 10.68
C LEU A 28 14.19 6.10 10.71
N GLY A 29 14.99 5.91 9.65
CA GLY A 29 16.08 4.95 9.59
C GLY A 29 15.66 3.51 9.97
N PRO A 30 16.36 2.86 10.94
CA PRO A 30 16.05 1.48 11.35
C PRO A 30 14.91 1.39 12.37
N SER A 31 14.34 2.50 12.84
CA SER A 31 13.24 2.47 13.81
C SER A 31 11.90 2.07 13.18
N VAL A 32 11.78 2.17 11.85
CA VAL A 32 10.57 1.83 11.10
C VAL A 32 10.95 1.04 9.85
N ASP A 33 10.35 -0.13 9.69
CA ASP A 33 10.54 -0.99 8.52
C ASP A 33 9.30 -1.08 7.62
N PHE A 34 8.17 -0.54 8.06
CA PHE A 34 6.90 -0.66 7.37
C PHE A 34 6.29 0.72 7.08
N PHE A 35 6.18 1.05 5.79
CA PHE A 35 5.67 2.33 5.33
C PHE A 35 4.39 2.15 4.52
N LYS A 36 3.42 3.04 4.74
CA LYS A 36 2.19 3.15 3.95
C LYS A 36 2.28 4.40 3.09
N ILE A 37 2.17 4.21 1.77
CA ILE A 37 2.13 5.30 0.78
C ILE A 37 0.73 5.37 0.17
N GLY A 38 0.22 6.59 -0.03
CA GLY A 38 -1.18 6.84 -0.35
C GLY A 38 -1.40 7.68 -1.60
N MET A 39 -2.67 8.03 -1.83
CA MET A 39 -3.14 8.68 -3.05
C MET A 39 -2.52 10.06 -3.31
N GLU A 40 -2.19 10.83 -2.27
CA GLU A 40 -1.54 12.15 -2.44
C GLU A 40 -0.20 12.02 -3.18
N LEU A 41 0.67 11.12 -2.69
CA LEU A 41 1.91 10.77 -3.39
C LEU A 41 1.66 10.16 -4.77
N MET A 42 0.56 9.42 -4.97
CA MET A 42 0.19 8.90 -6.30
C MET A 42 0.00 10.01 -7.33
N MET A 43 -0.51 11.17 -6.91
CA MET A 43 -0.77 12.30 -7.80
C MET A 43 0.50 13.05 -8.25
N THR A 44 1.66 12.76 -7.65
CA THR A 44 2.95 13.33 -8.08
C THR A 44 3.41 12.77 -9.43
N GLY A 45 2.98 11.55 -9.80
CA GLY A 45 3.50 10.80 -10.94
C GLY A 45 4.69 9.87 -10.60
N ASP A 46 5.43 10.17 -9.53
CA ASP A 46 6.67 9.47 -9.16
C ASP A 46 6.46 8.41 -8.07
N TYR A 47 5.21 8.18 -7.67
CA TYR A 47 4.81 7.22 -6.62
C TYR A 47 5.42 5.83 -6.75
N PHE A 48 5.51 5.36 -7.99
CA PHE A 48 6.02 4.04 -8.29
C PHE A 48 7.55 3.96 -8.20
N GLU A 49 8.25 5.08 -8.43
CA GLU A 49 9.69 5.19 -8.17
C GLU A 49 9.96 5.20 -6.66
N LEU A 50 9.11 5.86 -5.87
CA LEU A 50 9.17 5.79 -4.41
C LEU A 50 8.94 4.36 -3.89
N LEU A 51 7.96 3.64 -4.44
CA LEU A 51 7.73 2.23 -4.10
C LEU A 51 9.00 1.39 -4.36
N ASP A 52 9.59 1.51 -5.54
CA ASP A 52 10.78 0.75 -5.91
C ASP A 52 11.96 1.10 -4.99
N TRP A 53 12.18 2.40 -4.74
CA TRP A 53 13.23 2.91 -3.85
C TRP A 53 13.12 2.36 -2.42
N LEU A 54 11.89 2.21 -1.90
CA LEU A 54 11.63 1.61 -0.58
C LEU A 54 11.92 0.10 -0.58
N VAL A 55 11.47 -0.62 -1.61
CA VAL A 55 11.68 -2.07 -1.74
C VAL A 55 13.16 -2.40 -1.85
N GLU A 56 13.93 -1.63 -2.63
CA GLU A 56 15.39 -1.77 -2.75
C GLU A 56 16.15 -1.57 -1.43
N ARG A 57 15.51 -0.97 -0.42
CA ARG A 57 16.05 -0.73 0.93
C ARG A 57 15.48 -1.69 1.96
N ASP A 58 14.96 -2.83 1.51
CA ASP A 58 14.36 -3.88 2.34
C ASP A 58 13.19 -3.39 3.22
N LYS A 59 12.50 -2.31 2.80
CA LYS A 59 11.32 -1.80 3.50
C LYS A 59 10.07 -2.53 3.03
N LYS A 60 9.15 -2.80 3.97
CA LYS A 60 7.81 -3.30 3.67
C LYS A 60 6.95 -2.13 3.24
N VAL A 61 6.33 -2.24 2.07
CA VAL A 61 5.49 -1.17 1.53
C VAL A 61 4.03 -1.58 1.50
N PHE A 62 3.19 -0.76 2.11
CA PHE A 62 1.74 -0.83 2.04
C PHE A 62 1.26 0.23 1.05
N VAL A 63 0.79 -0.22 -0.12
CA VAL A 63 0.16 0.62 -1.14
C VAL A 63 -1.31 0.85 -0.76
N ASP A 64 -1.62 2.03 -0.23
CA ASP A 64 -2.96 2.37 0.26
C ASP A 64 -3.72 3.26 -0.73
N LEU A 65 -4.08 2.66 -1.88
CA LEU A 65 -4.82 3.34 -2.94
C LEU A 65 -6.32 3.02 -2.93
N LYS A 66 -6.77 2.12 -2.05
CA LYS A 66 -8.19 1.80 -1.85
C LYS A 66 -8.89 1.47 -3.17
N LEU A 67 -8.26 0.60 -3.97
CA LEU A 67 -8.69 0.32 -5.35
C LEU A 67 -10.17 -0.11 -5.38
N PHE A 68 -10.95 0.53 -6.24
CA PHE A 68 -12.38 0.28 -6.36
C PHE A 68 -12.84 0.51 -7.80
N ASP A 69 -13.07 -0.57 -8.53
CA ASP A 69 -13.49 -0.58 -9.94
C ASP A 69 -14.12 -1.96 -10.27
N VAL A 70 -14.56 -2.20 -11.50
CA VAL A 70 -15.06 -3.52 -11.90
C VAL A 70 -14.02 -4.63 -11.66
N PRO A 71 -14.46 -5.87 -11.33
CA PRO A 71 -13.55 -6.95 -10.90
C PRO A 71 -12.36 -7.20 -11.83
N ALA A 72 -12.58 -7.12 -13.15
CA ALA A 72 -11.53 -7.33 -14.15
C ALA A 72 -10.46 -6.22 -14.18
N THR A 73 -10.80 -4.99 -13.79
CA THR A 73 -9.85 -3.88 -13.71
C THR A 73 -9.02 -4.01 -12.43
N VAL A 74 -9.67 -4.27 -11.30
CA VAL A 74 -8.97 -4.50 -10.02
C VAL A 74 -8.02 -5.68 -10.10
N SER A 75 -8.43 -6.82 -10.67
CA SER A 75 -7.55 -7.98 -10.81
C SER A 75 -6.30 -7.68 -11.65
N LYS A 76 -6.43 -6.92 -12.75
CA LYS A 76 -5.30 -6.47 -13.57
C LYS A 76 -4.38 -5.52 -12.82
N ALA A 77 -4.92 -4.59 -12.03
CA ALA A 77 -4.13 -3.70 -11.19
C ALA A 77 -3.34 -4.49 -10.13
N ILE A 78 -4.01 -5.43 -9.45
CA ILE A 78 -3.39 -6.33 -8.47
C ILE A 78 -2.28 -7.17 -9.11
N LYS A 79 -2.51 -7.76 -10.29
CA LYS A 79 -1.50 -8.53 -11.05
C LYS A 79 -0.24 -7.74 -11.37
N ARG A 80 -0.38 -6.44 -11.64
CA ARG A 80 0.76 -5.55 -11.94
C ARG A 80 1.50 -5.20 -10.66
N LEU A 81 0.76 -4.82 -9.61
CA LEU A 81 1.34 -4.45 -8.33
C LEU A 81 2.04 -5.62 -7.62
N SER A 82 1.50 -6.84 -7.73
CA SER A 82 2.08 -8.04 -7.12
C SER A 82 3.48 -8.38 -7.61
N LYS A 83 3.87 -7.85 -8.77
CA LYS A 83 5.21 -8.03 -9.36
C LYS A 83 6.22 -6.95 -8.94
N ARG A 84 5.80 -5.96 -8.14
CA ARG A 84 6.60 -4.77 -7.81
C ARG A 84 7.06 -4.72 -6.34
N GLY A 85 6.97 -5.85 -5.63
CA GLY A 85 7.50 -5.97 -4.26
C GLY A 85 6.65 -5.33 -3.15
N ALA A 86 5.46 -4.80 -3.46
CA ALA A 86 4.54 -4.32 -2.43
C ALA A 86 4.13 -5.45 -1.47
N TYR A 87 4.06 -5.13 -0.17
CA TYR A 87 3.71 -6.10 0.87
C TYR A 87 2.20 -6.16 1.12
N PHE A 88 1.56 -4.99 1.23
CA PHE A 88 0.12 -4.84 1.35
C PHE A 88 -0.44 -3.95 0.23
N THR A 89 -1.70 -4.19 -0.12
CA THR A 89 -2.53 -3.21 -0.83
C THR A 89 -3.95 -3.18 -0.27
N THR A 90 -4.69 -2.09 -0.50
CA THR A 90 -6.12 -1.97 -0.13
C THR A 90 -7.05 -2.03 -1.33
N ILE A 91 -8.20 -2.66 -1.13
CA ILE A 91 -9.34 -2.64 -2.04
C ILE A 91 -10.63 -2.27 -1.28
N HIS A 92 -11.58 -1.63 -1.95
CA HIS A 92 -13.00 -1.64 -1.59
C HIS A 92 -13.76 -2.49 -2.59
N GLY A 93 -14.92 -3.04 -2.23
CA GLY A 93 -15.76 -3.73 -3.19
C GLY A 93 -16.67 -4.78 -2.58
N ASN A 94 -17.31 -5.55 -3.46
CA ASN A 94 -18.12 -6.71 -3.12
C ASN A 94 -17.29 -8.00 -3.22
N GLN A 95 -17.92 -9.15 -2.92
CA GLN A 95 -17.27 -10.45 -2.94
C GLN A 95 -16.61 -10.79 -4.28
N SER A 96 -17.28 -10.56 -5.41
CA SER A 96 -16.73 -10.90 -6.73
C SER A 96 -15.48 -10.09 -7.08
N MET A 97 -15.41 -8.83 -6.64
CA MET A 97 -14.20 -8.02 -6.76
C MET A 97 -13.07 -8.54 -5.87
N MET A 98 -13.36 -8.92 -4.63
CA MET A 98 -12.37 -9.48 -3.71
C MET A 98 -11.80 -10.81 -4.22
N GLU A 99 -12.64 -11.69 -4.77
CA GLU A 99 -12.23 -12.95 -5.39
C GLU A 99 -11.34 -12.71 -6.63
N ALA A 100 -11.69 -11.73 -7.47
CA ALA A 100 -10.89 -11.36 -8.63
C ALA A 100 -9.53 -10.75 -8.25
N ALA A 101 -9.47 -9.96 -7.17
CA ALA A 101 -8.21 -9.48 -6.62
C ALA A 101 -7.38 -10.64 -6.06
N ALA A 102 -8.00 -11.55 -5.32
CA ALA A 102 -7.32 -12.68 -4.69
C ALA A 102 -6.70 -13.66 -5.68
N SER A 103 -7.30 -13.84 -6.87
CA SER A 103 -6.78 -14.75 -7.90
C SER A 103 -5.47 -14.29 -8.54
N GLU A 104 -5.15 -12.99 -8.50
CA GLU A 104 -3.99 -12.39 -9.18
C GLU A 104 -2.94 -11.81 -8.21
N LYS A 105 -3.15 -11.97 -6.90
CA LYS A 105 -2.32 -11.32 -5.86
C LYS A 105 -0.92 -11.92 -5.72
N GLY A 106 -0.70 -13.19 -6.08
CA GLY A 106 0.56 -13.88 -5.76
C GLY A 106 0.89 -13.79 -4.26
N ASP A 107 2.07 -13.27 -3.94
CA ASP A 107 2.53 -13.03 -2.56
C ASP A 107 2.01 -11.72 -1.95
N LEU A 108 1.48 -10.80 -2.76
CA LEU A 108 0.85 -9.57 -2.27
C LEU A 108 -0.31 -9.92 -1.34
N LYS A 109 -0.38 -9.24 -0.19
CA LYS A 109 -1.49 -9.37 0.74
C LYS A 109 -2.50 -8.25 0.47
N VAL A 110 -3.72 -8.63 0.13
CA VAL A 110 -4.80 -7.69 -0.19
C VAL A 110 -5.68 -7.51 1.04
N LEU A 111 -5.87 -6.27 1.46
CA LEU A 111 -6.69 -5.89 2.61
C LEU A 111 -8.00 -5.26 2.10
N ALA A 112 -9.13 -5.87 2.45
CA ALA A 112 -10.43 -5.26 2.21
C ALA A 112 -10.68 -4.17 3.27
N VAL A 113 -11.05 -2.98 2.81
CA VAL A 113 -11.45 -1.89 3.71
C VAL A 113 -12.92 -2.10 4.10
N THR A 114 -13.16 -2.53 5.33
CA THR A 114 -14.48 -2.90 5.86
C THR A 114 -15.16 -1.80 6.68
N ALA A 115 -14.38 -0.87 7.22
CA ALA A 115 -14.85 0.30 7.96
C ALA A 115 -13.95 1.49 7.63
N LEU A 116 -14.55 2.69 7.57
CA LEU A 116 -13.82 3.95 7.48
C LEU A 116 -14.18 4.78 8.71
N THR A 117 -13.17 5.37 9.34
CA THR A 117 -13.36 6.29 10.48
C THR A 117 -14.08 7.59 10.09
N SER A 118 -14.27 7.84 8.79
CA SER A 118 -14.96 9.01 8.24
C SER A 118 -16.42 8.75 7.85
N LEU A 119 -16.88 7.50 7.74
CA LEU A 119 -18.23 7.19 7.25
C LEU A 119 -19.35 7.60 8.21
N ASP A 120 -19.06 7.74 9.51
CA ASP A 120 -20.05 8.17 10.52
C ASP A 120 -20.37 9.69 10.47
N ARG A 121 -19.90 10.41 9.46
CA ARG A 121 -20.07 11.87 9.31
C ARG A 121 -20.74 12.30 8.01
N GLY A 122 -21.29 11.35 7.23
CA GLY A 122 -21.95 11.60 5.93
C GLY A 122 -23.44 11.31 5.95
#